data_AF-A0A1V2ZYB5-F1
#
_entry.id   AF-A0A1V2ZYB5-F1
#
_cell.length_a   1.000
_cell.length_b   1.000
_cell.length_c   1.000
_cell.angle_alpha   90.00
_cell.angle_beta   90.00
_cell.angle_gamma   90.00
#
_symmetry.space_group_name_H-M   'P 1'
#
loop_
_entity.id
_entity.type
_entity.pdbx_description
1 polymer ?
#
loop_
_entity_poly.entity_id
_entity_poly.type
_entity_poly.pdbx_seq_one_letter_code
_entity_poly.pdbx_strand_id
1 'polypeptide(L)'
;MALTFTSWGTATASDIQVGRYLTATDAPAPEQVQPLQVTVQMDFPSDVRHVGSALTYLLTHSGYQLEEPAKADPAMRVLLTRPLPEVHRELGPLSLENALTTLAGPTWRLVVDPAMREISYEPRAPYAESARARGQAIEADTVRDVLAPQPPTARLYGPVQLGETLGSIAEAVSPEQPARMAAALFEANPHAFFPANAPNPNQLRTGAELEIPSDEVAARYAPSRARSILRGDQ
;
A
#
# COMPACT_ATOMS: atom_id res chain seq x y z
N MET A 1 55.50 -12.27 -0.95
CA MET A 1 54.10 -11.80 -0.84
C MET A 1 53.36 -12.29 -2.08
N ALA A 2 52.61 -13.39 -1.96
CA ALA A 2 51.84 -13.95 -3.07
C ALA A 2 50.38 -13.52 -2.92
N LEU A 3 49.85 -12.83 -3.91
CA LEU A 3 48.44 -12.40 -3.98
C LEU A 3 47.63 -13.55 -4.59
N THR A 4 46.83 -14.22 -3.77
CA THR A 4 45.83 -15.17 -4.23
C THR A 4 44.59 -14.41 -4.70
N PHE A 5 44.34 -14.40 -6.00
CA PHE A 5 43.05 -14.01 -6.55
C PHE A 5 42.07 -15.17 -6.35
N THR A 6 41.06 -14.96 -5.50
CA THR A 6 39.90 -15.86 -5.42
C THR A 6 39.07 -15.64 -6.68
N SER A 7 39.14 -16.57 -7.63
CA SER A 7 38.21 -16.58 -8.77
C SER A 7 36.84 -17.04 -8.28
N TRP A 8 35.82 -16.21 -8.43
CA TRP A 8 34.44 -16.69 -8.35
C TRP A 8 34.18 -17.58 -9.56
N GLY A 9 33.66 -18.78 -9.30
CA GLY A 9 33.33 -19.74 -10.33
C GLY A 9 32.26 -19.16 -11.25
N THR A 10 32.50 -19.23 -12.57
CA THR A 10 31.46 -18.99 -13.56
C THR A 10 30.44 -20.12 -13.45
N ALA A 11 29.29 -19.84 -12.84
CA ALA A 11 28.14 -20.72 -12.97
C ALA A 11 27.74 -20.75 -14.46
N THR A 12 27.99 -21.88 -15.13
CA THR A 12 27.45 -22.13 -16.46
C THR A 12 25.94 -22.21 -16.32
N ALA A 13 25.20 -21.30 -16.95
CA ALA A 13 23.74 -21.36 -17.00
C ALA A 13 23.33 -22.74 -17.52
N SER A 14 22.79 -23.58 -16.64
CA SER A 14 22.19 -24.85 -17.03
C SER A 14 20.83 -24.53 -17.66
N ASP A 15 20.47 -25.19 -18.75
CA ASP A 15 19.11 -25.11 -19.25
C ASP A 15 18.28 -26.26 -18.64
N ILE A 16 17.10 -25.94 -18.12
CA ILE A 16 16.14 -26.94 -17.61
C ILE A 16 15.16 -27.29 -18.73
N GLN A 17 14.97 -28.59 -18.96
CA GLN A 17 13.95 -29.07 -19.89
C GLN A 17 12.55 -28.94 -19.28
N VAL A 18 11.76 -28.00 -19.79
CA VAL A 18 10.38 -27.71 -19.34
C VAL A 18 9.31 -28.32 -20.26
N GLY A 19 9.73 -28.97 -21.34
CA GLY A 19 8.87 -29.74 -22.24
C GLY A 19 9.67 -30.62 -23.18
N ARG A 20 9.00 -31.47 -23.96
CA ARG A 20 9.67 -32.40 -24.89
C ARG A 20 10.58 -31.71 -25.92
N TYR A 21 10.30 -30.44 -26.23
CA TYR A 21 11.08 -29.61 -27.15
C TYR A 21 11.31 -28.18 -26.62
N LEU A 22 11.16 -27.97 -25.30
CA LEU A 22 11.25 -26.65 -24.70
C LEU A 22 12.25 -26.69 -23.53
N THR A 23 13.25 -25.83 -23.60
CA THR A 23 14.19 -25.56 -22.51
C THR A 23 13.98 -24.14 -22.00
N ALA A 24 14.20 -23.95 -20.71
CA ALA A 24 14.22 -22.65 -20.07
C ALA A 24 15.58 -22.49 -19.40
N THR A 25 16.16 -21.30 -19.50
CA THR A 25 17.41 -20.99 -18.80
C THR A 25 17.20 -21.04 -17.29
N ASP A 26 18.05 -21.80 -16.59
CA ASP A 26 18.09 -21.86 -15.12
C ASP A 26 18.82 -20.64 -14.57
N ALA A 27 18.23 -19.47 -14.78
CA ALA A 27 18.71 -18.22 -14.25
C ALA A 27 17.51 -17.36 -13.83
N PRO A 28 17.60 -16.67 -12.68
CA PRO A 28 16.58 -15.70 -12.31
C PRO A 28 16.53 -14.56 -13.32
N ALA A 29 15.33 -14.05 -13.58
CA ALA A 29 15.16 -12.83 -14.37
C ALA A 29 15.88 -11.65 -13.68
N PRO A 30 16.40 -10.66 -14.43
CA PRO A 30 17.13 -9.53 -13.85
C PRO A 30 16.35 -8.79 -12.75
N GLU A 31 15.03 -8.67 -12.90
CA GLU A 31 14.14 -8.01 -11.94
C GLU A 31 13.90 -8.88 -10.68
N GLN A 32 14.05 -10.20 -10.79
CA GLN A 32 14.04 -11.09 -9.62
C GLN A 32 15.34 -10.95 -8.81
N VAL A 33 16.45 -10.61 -9.47
CA VAL A 33 17.73 -10.27 -8.82
C VAL A 33 17.71 -8.84 -8.26
N GLN A 34 17.07 -7.91 -8.97
CA GLN A 34 16.97 -6.49 -8.63
C GLN A 34 15.49 -6.05 -8.58
N PRO A 35 14.80 -6.27 -7.45
CA PRO A 35 13.35 -6.00 -7.34
C PRO A 35 12.95 -4.56 -7.62
N LEU A 36 13.85 -3.59 -7.43
CA LEU A 36 13.59 -2.18 -7.74
C LEU A 36 13.60 -1.88 -9.25
N GLN A 37 14.05 -2.82 -10.09
CA GLN A 37 14.01 -2.68 -11.55
C GLN A 37 12.76 -3.30 -12.19
N VAL A 38 11.85 -3.87 -11.39
CA VAL A 38 10.55 -4.31 -11.88
C VAL A 38 9.82 -3.14 -12.54
N THR A 39 9.26 -3.38 -13.72
CA THR A 39 8.39 -2.40 -14.40
C THR A 39 7.05 -2.36 -13.69
N VAL A 40 6.65 -1.17 -13.26
CA VAL A 40 5.39 -0.89 -12.59
C VAL A 40 4.55 0.08 -13.41
N GLN A 41 3.23 -0.08 -13.29
CA GLN A 41 2.24 0.89 -13.73
C GLN A 41 1.19 0.98 -12.64
N MET A 42 0.97 2.19 -12.14
CA MET A 42 0.23 2.44 -10.91
C MET A 42 -0.82 3.51 -11.14
N ASP A 43 -1.98 3.27 -10.56
CA ASP A 43 -3.07 4.23 -10.36
C ASP A 43 -3.28 4.35 -8.86
N PHE A 44 -2.92 5.50 -8.28
CA PHE A 44 -3.00 5.73 -6.86
C PHE A 44 -4.46 6.01 -6.46
N PRO A 45 -5.04 5.22 -5.54
CA PRO A 45 -6.41 5.44 -5.11
C PRO A 45 -6.57 6.82 -4.43
N SER A 46 -7.82 7.30 -4.38
CA SER A 46 -8.13 8.68 -3.97
C SER A 46 -7.69 9.05 -2.53
N ASP A 47 -7.59 8.03 -1.67
CA ASP A 47 -7.14 8.10 -0.27
C ASP A 47 -5.62 8.29 -0.11
N VAL A 48 -4.85 7.91 -1.13
CA VAL A 48 -3.41 8.21 -1.21
C VAL A 48 -3.23 9.68 -1.51
N ARG A 49 -3.06 10.47 -0.45
CA ARG A 49 -3.03 11.94 -0.52
C ARG A 49 -1.64 12.54 -0.41
N HIS A 50 -0.65 11.80 0.08
CA HIS A 50 0.69 12.30 0.31
C HIS A 50 1.74 11.50 -0.46
N VAL A 51 2.88 12.13 -0.72
CA VAL A 51 4.04 11.47 -1.33
C VAL A 51 4.49 10.28 -0.49
N GLY A 52 4.50 10.40 0.84
CA GLY A 52 4.86 9.28 1.73
C GLY A 52 3.94 8.08 1.57
N SER A 53 2.62 8.29 1.60
CA SER A 53 1.66 7.21 1.36
C SER A 53 1.80 6.58 -0.03
N ALA A 54 2.09 7.39 -1.07
CA ALA A 54 2.30 6.88 -2.42
C ALA A 54 3.58 6.04 -2.53
N LEU A 55 4.65 6.44 -1.85
CA LEU A 55 5.89 5.67 -1.77
C LEU A 55 5.67 4.33 -1.07
N THR A 56 4.97 4.31 0.08
CA THR A 56 4.59 3.06 0.76
C THR A 56 3.76 2.17 -0.19
N TYR A 57 2.78 2.76 -0.89
CA TYR A 57 1.92 2.04 -1.84
C TYR A 57 2.73 1.39 -2.97
N LEU A 58 3.69 2.12 -3.57
CA LEU A 58 4.60 1.58 -4.59
C LEU A 58 5.40 0.37 -4.11
N LEU A 59 5.78 0.37 -2.83
CA LEU A 59 6.67 -0.64 -2.26
C LEU A 59 5.97 -1.95 -1.85
N THR A 60 4.63 -1.95 -1.75
CA THR A 60 3.80 -3.05 -1.19
C THR A 60 4.20 -4.47 -1.63
N HIS A 61 4.60 -4.65 -2.90
CA HIS A 61 4.96 -5.96 -3.47
C HIS A 61 6.45 -6.10 -3.82
N SER A 62 7.27 -5.12 -3.48
CA SER A 62 8.70 -5.09 -3.82
C SER A 62 9.56 -5.87 -2.82
N GLY A 63 9.05 -6.08 -1.60
CA GLY A 63 9.83 -6.56 -0.46
C GLY A 63 10.81 -5.53 0.10
N TYR A 64 10.76 -4.28 -0.35
CA TYR A 64 11.39 -3.11 0.29
C TYR A 64 10.37 -2.33 1.11
N GLN A 65 10.83 -1.55 2.08
CA GLN A 65 10.01 -0.64 2.87
C GLN A 65 10.71 0.72 3.03
N LEU A 66 9.97 1.77 3.42
CA LEU A 66 10.58 3.03 3.83
C LEU A 66 11.32 2.85 5.16
N GLU A 67 12.49 3.46 5.28
CA GLU A 67 13.21 3.57 6.55
C GLU A 67 12.32 4.29 7.58
N GLU A 68 12.35 3.81 8.83
CA GLU A 68 11.56 4.39 9.91
C GLU A 68 11.85 5.91 10.05
N PRO A 69 10.82 6.80 9.98
CA PRO A 69 11.02 8.25 10.00
C PRO A 69 11.76 8.80 11.23
N ALA A 70 11.77 8.04 12.34
CA ALA A 70 12.52 8.37 13.55
C ALA A 70 14.03 8.12 13.43
N LYS A 71 14.46 7.20 12.54
CA LYS A 71 15.85 6.79 12.34
C LYS A 71 16.48 7.44 11.09
N ALA A 72 15.65 7.76 10.09
CA ALA A 72 16.07 8.37 8.84
C ALA A 72 16.56 9.83 9.00
N ASP A 73 17.15 10.37 7.93
CA ASP A 73 17.44 11.81 7.84
C ASP A 73 16.16 12.63 8.11
N PRO A 74 16.15 13.56 9.08
CA PRO A 74 14.97 14.35 9.41
C PRO A 74 14.36 15.07 8.20
N ALA A 75 15.18 15.44 7.21
CA ALA A 75 14.68 16.05 5.97
C ALA A 75 13.63 15.18 5.28
N MET A 76 13.76 13.85 5.29
CA MET A 76 12.81 12.94 4.65
C MET A 76 11.36 13.20 5.09
N ARG A 77 11.14 13.59 6.35
CA ARG A 77 9.81 13.94 6.89
C ARG A 77 9.13 15.07 6.10
N VAL A 78 9.93 16.01 5.57
CA VAL A 78 9.43 17.10 4.72
C VAL A 78 8.91 16.57 3.39
N LEU A 79 9.56 15.55 2.82
CA LEU A 79 9.12 14.93 1.57
C LEU A 79 7.83 14.12 1.79
N LEU A 80 7.84 13.26 2.80
CA LEU A 80 6.74 12.31 3.05
C LEU A 80 5.40 13.00 3.33
N THR A 81 5.44 14.19 3.93
CA THR A 81 4.25 14.99 4.26
C THR A 81 3.77 15.88 3.12
N ARG A 82 4.43 15.91 1.95
CA ARG A 82 3.92 16.68 0.80
C ARG A 82 2.69 16.03 0.20
N PRO A 83 1.73 16.83 -0.30
CA PRO A 83 0.60 16.29 -1.05
C PRO A 83 1.11 15.59 -2.32
N LEU A 84 0.46 14.49 -2.70
CA LEU A 84 0.70 13.82 -3.96
C LEU A 84 0.21 14.74 -5.11
N PRO A 85 1.08 15.15 -6.04
CA PRO A 85 0.64 15.93 -7.21
C PRO A 85 -0.33 15.13 -8.08
N GLU A 86 -1.40 15.75 -8.57
CA GLU A 86 -2.42 15.07 -9.39
C GLU A 86 -1.84 14.43 -10.67
N VAL A 87 -0.82 15.05 -11.27
CA VAL A 87 -0.12 14.48 -12.44
C VAL A 87 0.60 13.15 -12.14
N HIS A 88 0.85 12.85 -10.86
CA HIS A 88 1.47 11.61 -10.42
C HIS A 88 0.45 10.55 -9.96
N ARG A 89 -0.87 10.81 -10.02
CA ARG A 89 -1.89 9.79 -9.69
C ARG A 89 -1.77 8.56 -10.57
N GLU A 90 -1.50 8.77 -11.85
CA GLU A 90 -1.17 7.72 -12.79
C GLU A 90 0.33 7.78 -13.09
N LEU A 91 1.03 6.67 -12.87
CA LEU A 91 2.47 6.62 -13.00
C LEU A 91 2.88 5.29 -13.62
N GLY A 92 3.38 5.30 -14.85
CA GLY A 92 3.67 4.06 -15.56
C GLY A 92 3.59 4.18 -17.07
N PRO A 93 4.12 3.20 -17.83
CA PRO A 93 4.99 2.11 -17.37
C PRO A 93 6.46 2.58 -17.20
N LEU A 94 7.08 2.30 -16.05
CA LEU A 94 8.51 2.57 -15.78
C LEU A 94 9.04 1.67 -14.65
N SER A 95 10.35 1.61 -14.43
CA SER A 95 10.90 0.82 -13.31
C SER A 95 10.47 1.38 -11.95
N LEU A 96 10.35 0.52 -10.93
CA LEU A 96 10.01 0.92 -9.57
C LEU A 96 11.00 1.96 -9.01
N GLU A 97 12.30 1.80 -9.26
CA GLU A 97 13.33 2.77 -8.88
C GLU A 97 13.10 4.16 -9.51
N ASN A 98 12.75 4.19 -10.80
CA ASN A 98 12.41 5.42 -11.49
C ASN A 98 11.10 6.02 -10.95
N ALA A 99 10.13 5.19 -10.56
CA ALA A 99 8.87 5.65 -9.97
C ALA A 99 9.10 6.31 -8.61
N LEU A 100 9.89 5.66 -7.74
CA LEU A 100 10.33 6.19 -6.45
C LEU A 100 11.06 7.53 -6.62
N THR A 101 12.00 7.60 -7.57
CA THR A 101 12.75 8.83 -7.89
C THR A 101 11.85 9.94 -8.42
N THR A 102 10.86 9.59 -9.25
CA THR A 102 9.91 10.56 -9.83
C THR A 102 9.01 11.18 -8.77
N LEU A 103 8.47 10.36 -7.85
CA LEU A 103 7.65 10.84 -6.74
C LEU A 103 8.43 11.73 -5.77
N ALA A 104 9.69 11.38 -5.51
CA ALA A 104 10.56 12.20 -4.65
C ALA A 104 10.92 13.53 -5.31
N GLY A 105 11.20 13.52 -6.62
CA GLY A 105 11.60 14.67 -7.39
C GLY A 105 13.12 14.95 -7.36
N PRO A 106 13.61 15.85 -8.22
CA PRO A 106 15.04 16.00 -8.52
C PRO A 106 15.86 16.57 -7.35
N THR A 107 15.22 17.19 -6.37
CA THR A 107 15.88 17.73 -5.17
C THR A 107 16.26 16.65 -4.17
N TRP A 108 15.78 15.42 -4.35
CA TRP A 108 16.02 14.30 -3.46
C TRP A 108 16.91 13.27 -4.13
N ARG A 109 17.61 12.50 -3.32
CA ARG A 109 18.39 11.33 -3.73
C ARG A 109 17.77 10.13 -3.05
N LEU A 110 17.41 9.12 -3.85
CA LEU A 110 17.04 7.81 -3.35
C LEU A 110 18.28 7.14 -2.76
N VAL A 111 18.17 6.70 -1.52
CA VAL A 111 19.16 5.89 -0.82
C VAL A 111 18.54 4.51 -0.60
N VAL A 112 19.25 3.46 -0.99
CA VAL A 112 18.77 2.08 -0.87
C VAL A 112 19.72 1.34 0.05
N ASP A 113 19.17 0.68 1.07
CA ASP A 113 19.86 -0.32 1.87
C ASP A 113 19.37 -1.71 1.42
N PRO A 114 20.14 -2.43 0.56
CA PRO A 114 19.75 -3.75 0.09
C PRO A 114 19.79 -4.82 1.18
N ALA A 115 20.56 -4.62 2.26
CA ALA A 115 20.71 -5.60 3.33
C ALA A 115 19.50 -5.57 4.27
N MET A 116 19.05 -4.37 4.64
CA MET A 116 17.83 -4.17 5.44
C MET A 116 16.56 -4.15 4.59
N ARG A 117 16.70 -4.05 3.26
CA ARG A 117 15.62 -3.81 2.29
C ARG A 117 14.82 -2.57 2.63
N GLU A 118 15.53 -1.50 2.94
CA GLU A 118 14.95 -0.21 3.26
C GLU A 118 15.33 0.82 2.19
N ILE A 119 14.43 1.78 1.97
CA ILE A 119 14.71 2.96 1.16
C ILE A 119 14.59 4.22 2.02
N SER A 120 15.44 5.19 1.74
CA SER A 120 15.47 6.48 2.41
C SER A 120 15.72 7.59 1.39
N TYR A 121 15.57 8.84 1.83
CA TYR A 121 15.74 10.00 0.96
C TYR A 121 16.60 11.07 1.61
N GLU A 122 17.65 11.45 0.88
CA GLU A 122 18.53 12.55 1.27
C GLU A 122 18.29 13.78 0.39
N PRO A 123 18.15 14.98 0.96
CA PRO A 123 18.04 16.19 0.16
C PRO A 123 19.39 16.55 -0.45
N ARG A 124 19.37 17.00 -1.71
CA ARG A 124 20.55 17.49 -2.42
C ARG A 124 20.84 18.94 -2.03
N ALA A 125 22.11 19.35 -2.13
CA ALA A 125 22.49 20.76 -2.04
C ALA A 125 21.83 21.57 -3.18
N PRO A 126 21.48 22.86 -2.97
CA PRO A 126 21.68 23.65 -1.76
C PRO A 126 20.54 23.52 -0.71
N TYR A 127 19.54 22.67 -0.96
CA TYR A 127 18.32 22.62 -0.15
C TYR A 127 18.47 21.84 1.16
N ALA A 128 19.53 21.04 1.29
CA ALA A 128 19.72 20.07 2.35
C ALA A 128 19.58 20.63 3.78
N GLU A 129 20.24 21.74 4.08
CA GLU A 129 20.20 22.36 5.42
C GLU A 129 18.77 22.83 5.77
N SER A 130 18.13 23.53 4.83
CA SER A 130 16.76 24.01 5.02
C SER A 130 15.73 22.88 5.17
N ALA A 131 15.93 21.76 4.45
CA ALA A 131 15.06 20.60 4.53
C ALA A 131 15.20 19.89 5.88
N ARG A 132 16.44 19.72 6.38
CA ARG A 132 16.69 19.13 7.70
C ARG A 132 16.12 19.96 8.83
N ALA A 133 16.32 21.28 8.80
CA ALA A 133 15.77 22.19 9.80
C ALA A 133 14.23 22.11 9.86
N ARG A 134 13.55 22.09 8.70
CA ARG A 134 12.09 21.91 8.65
C ARG A 134 11.65 20.52 9.09
N GLY A 135 12.40 19.49 8.70
CA GLY A 135 12.11 18.10 9.02
C GLY A 135 12.19 17.80 10.52
N GLN A 136 13.13 18.43 11.23
CA GLN A 136 13.22 18.35 12.68
C GLN A 136 12.02 18.94 13.42
N ALA A 137 11.32 19.90 12.81
CA ALA A 137 10.08 20.47 13.36
C ALA A 137 8.84 19.60 13.09
N ILE A 138 8.96 18.52 12.30
CA ILE A 138 7.89 17.56 12.04
C ILE A 138 8.09 16.36 12.96
N GLU A 139 7.11 16.13 13.84
CA GLU A 139 7.11 14.98 14.75
C GLU A 139 7.04 13.66 13.96
N ALA A 140 7.78 12.66 14.41
CA ALA A 140 7.83 11.37 13.73
C ALA A 140 6.46 10.67 13.71
N ASP A 141 5.65 10.83 14.75
CA ASP A 141 4.31 10.25 14.83
C ASP A 141 3.36 10.84 13.79
N THR A 142 3.45 12.15 13.51
CA THR A 142 2.68 12.77 12.41
C THR A 142 3.03 12.15 11.06
N VAL A 143 4.30 11.79 10.85
CA VAL A 143 4.72 11.09 9.63
C VAL A 143 4.17 9.67 9.61
N ARG A 144 4.17 8.96 10.74
CA ARG A 144 3.55 7.63 10.84
C ARG A 144 2.07 7.66 10.46
N ASP A 145 1.32 8.67 10.91
CA ASP A 145 -0.08 8.84 10.54
C ASP A 145 -0.26 9.08 9.02
N VAL A 146 0.69 9.77 8.38
CA VAL A 146 0.72 9.96 6.93
C VAL A 146 1.05 8.68 6.17
N LEU A 147 1.96 7.85 6.71
CA LEU A 147 2.39 6.59 6.11
C LEU A 147 1.42 5.44 6.39
N ALA A 148 0.62 5.55 7.45
CA ALA A 148 -0.42 4.59 7.76
C ALA A 148 -1.33 4.46 6.53
N PRO A 149 -1.63 3.22 6.09
CA PRO A 149 -2.66 3.01 5.08
C PRO A 149 -3.91 3.75 5.54
N GLN A 150 -4.32 4.77 4.77
CA GLN A 150 -5.61 5.38 5.05
C GLN A 150 -6.65 4.30 4.76
N PRO A 151 -7.62 4.07 5.66
CA PRO A 151 -8.72 3.18 5.33
C PRO A 151 -9.28 3.67 4.00
N PRO A 152 -9.61 2.74 3.07
CA PRO A 152 -10.08 3.13 1.77
C PRO A 152 -11.19 4.16 1.93
N THR A 153 -10.93 5.40 1.53
CA THR A 153 -12.01 6.37 1.27
C THR A 153 -12.77 5.97 0.01
N ALA A 154 -12.46 4.79 -0.55
CA ALA A 154 -13.25 4.14 -1.55
C ALA A 154 -14.66 4.04 -1.01
N ARG A 155 -15.51 4.90 -1.55
CA ARG A 155 -16.95 4.76 -1.45
C ARG A 155 -17.43 3.42 -1.97
N LEU A 156 -16.56 2.56 -2.52
CA LEU A 156 -16.84 1.21 -2.99
C LEU A 156 -15.82 0.20 -2.44
N TYR A 157 -16.30 -0.93 -1.91
CA TYR A 157 -15.56 -2.12 -1.54
C TYR A 157 -16.00 -3.28 -2.44
N GLY A 158 -15.08 -3.93 -3.14
CA GLY A 158 -15.40 -5.14 -3.88
C GLY A 158 -14.46 -5.47 -5.03
N PRO A 159 -14.72 -6.57 -5.74
CA PRO A 159 -15.81 -7.52 -5.49
C PRO A 159 -15.59 -8.33 -4.19
N VAL A 160 -16.64 -8.56 -3.42
CA VAL A 160 -16.60 -9.39 -2.20
C VAL A 160 -16.08 -10.80 -2.54
N GLN A 161 -15.08 -11.27 -1.82
CA GLN A 161 -14.43 -12.57 -2.04
C GLN A 161 -15.11 -13.70 -1.26
N LEU A 162 -14.85 -14.94 -1.70
CA LEU A 162 -15.37 -16.14 -1.04
C LEU A 162 -14.77 -16.25 0.38
N GLY A 163 -15.62 -16.31 1.40
CA GLY A 163 -15.19 -16.41 2.81
C GLY A 163 -15.12 -15.07 3.55
N GLU A 164 -15.29 -13.94 2.85
CA GLU A 164 -15.45 -12.65 3.52
C GLU A 164 -16.82 -12.55 4.19
N THR A 165 -16.85 -11.87 5.33
CA THR A 165 -18.08 -11.56 6.06
C THR A 165 -18.28 -10.07 6.15
N LEU A 166 -19.52 -9.62 6.32
CA LEU A 166 -19.83 -8.22 6.57
C LEU A 166 -19.04 -7.64 7.75
N GLY A 167 -18.83 -8.44 8.80
CA GLY A 167 -18.07 -8.06 9.98
C GLY A 167 -16.57 -7.87 9.70
N SER A 168 -15.94 -8.81 8.97
CA SER A 168 -14.52 -8.70 8.61
C SER A 168 -14.25 -7.51 7.68
N ILE A 169 -15.18 -7.22 6.76
CA ILE A 169 -15.09 -6.05 5.89
C ILE A 169 -15.22 -4.77 6.71
N ALA A 170 -16.20 -4.70 7.62
CA ALA A 170 -16.38 -3.53 8.47
C ALA A 170 -15.20 -3.27 9.40
N GLU A 171 -14.55 -4.32 9.90
CA GLU A 171 -13.32 -4.22 10.70
C GLU A 171 -12.14 -3.73 9.88
N ALA A 172 -11.99 -4.18 8.64
CA ALA A 172 -10.95 -3.69 7.74
C ALA A 172 -11.14 -2.21 7.38
N VAL A 173 -12.39 -1.78 7.19
CA VAL A 173 -12.72 -0.44 6.68
C VAL A 173 -12.91 0.60 7.80
N SER A 174 -13.40 0.20 8.98
CA SER A 174 -13.58 1.08 10.14
C SER A 174 -13.22 0.34 11.45
N PRO A 175 -11.91 0.20 11.74
CA PRO A 175 -11.42 -0.56 12.90
C PRO A 175 -11.87 0.01 14.25
N GLU A 176 -12.14 1.31 14.35
CA GLU A 176 -12.55 1.96 15.60
C GLU A 176 -14.00 1.65 15.98
N GLN A 177 -14.86 1.36 15.00
CA GLN A 177 -16.29 1.14 15.21
C GLN A 177 -16.90 0.07 14.29
N PRO A 178 -16.34 -1.15 14.27
CA PRO A 178 -16.66 -2.18 13.29
C PRO A 178 -18.13 -2.61 13.33
N ALA A 179 -18.72 -2.73 14.52
CA ALA A 179 -20.13 -3.11 14.64
C ALA A 179 -21.07 -2.05 14.05
N ARG A 180 -20.74 -0.76 14.20
CA ARG A 180 -21.53 0.34 13.63
C ARG A 180 -21.37 0.40 12.12
N MET A 181 -20.14 0.26 11.64
CA MET A 181 -19.85 0.23 10.21
C MET A 181 -20.51 -0.96 9.52
N ALA A 182 -20.51 -2.14 10.13
CA ALA A 182 -21.21 -3.31 9.60
C ALA A 182 -22.72 -3.07 9.45
N ALA A 183 -23.36 -2.43 10.43
CA ALA A 183 -24.78 -2.08 10.32
C ALA A 183 -25.03 -1.05 9.20
N ALA A 184 -24.16 -0.04 9.08
CA ALA A 184 -24.27 0.95 8.01
C ALA A 184 -24.06 0.34 6.61
N LEU A 185 -23.07 -0.54 6.46
CA LEU A 185 -22.82 -1.29 5.23
C LEU A 185 -24.01 -2.14 4.82
N PHE A 186 -24.65 -2.82 5.79
CA PHE A 186 -25.84 -3.62 5.54
C PHE A 186 -27.00 -2.77 5.01
N GLU A 187 -27.29 -1.65 5.66
CA GLU A 187 -28.41 -0.78 5.27
C GLU A 187 -28.15 -0.02 3.96
N ALA A 188 -26.89 0.34 3.68
CA ALA A 188 -26.52 1.02 2.44
C ALA A 188 -26.52 0.08 1.21
N ASN A 189 -26.35 -1.23 1.41
CA ASN A 189 -26.13 -2.21 0.33
C ASN A 189 -27.14 -3.37 0.32
N PRO A 190 -28.45 -3.14 0.31
CA PRO A 190 -29.44 -4.22 0.35
C PRO A 190 -29.32 -5.19 -0.83
N HIS A 191 -28.82 -4.75 -1.98
CA HIS A 191 -28.58 -5.58 -3.17
C HIS A 191 -27.50 -6.64 -2.97
N ALA A 192 -26.60 -6.43 -2.01
CA ALA A 192 -25.47 -7.31 -1.75
C ALA A 192 -25.81 -8.47 -0.81
N PHE A 193 -27.04 -8.60 -0.34
CA PHE A 193 -27.45 -9.65 0.59
C PHE A 193 -28.57 -10.53 0.04
N PHE A 194 -28.69 -11.73 0.60
CA PHE A 194 -29.82 -12.63 0.35
C PHE A 194 -30.76 -12.74 1.57
N PRO A 195 -32.03 -13.11 1.33
CA PRO A 195 -32.75 -12.99 0.05
C PRO A 195 -33.04 -11.52 -0.29
N ALA A 196 -33.22 -11.19 -1.58
CA ALA A 196 -33.36 -9.79 -2.03
C ALA A 196 -34.57 -9.06 -1.43
N ASN A 197 -35.64 -9.80 -1.09
CA ASN A 197 -36.87 -9.26 -0.51
C ASN A 197 -36.84 -9.14 1.02
N ALA A 198 -35.90 -9.81 1.69
CA ALA A 198 -35.68 -9.71 3.12
C ALA A 198 -34.18 -9.90 3.41
N PRO A 199 -33.33 -8.90 3.08
CA PRO A 199 -31.89 -8.98 3.21
C PRO A 199 -31.46 -9.46 4.60
N ASN A 200 -30.51 -10.39 4.67
CA ASN A 200 -29.93 -10.87 5.92
C ASN A 200 -28.44 -10.49 6.00
N PRO A 201 -27.98 -9.82 7.08
CA PRO A 201 -26.59 -9.38 7.21
C PRO A 201 -25.57 -10.52 7.24
N ASN A 202 -26.00 -11.74 7.56
CA ASN A 202 -25.16 -12.94 7.54
C ASN A 202 -25.16 -13.67 6.19
N GLN A 203 -25.85 -13.15 5.18
CA GLN A 203 -25.93 -13.74 3.83
C GLN A 203 -25.39 -12.79 2.76
N LEU A 204 -24.13 -12.37 2.93
CA LEU A 204 -23.43 -11.50 2.00
C LEU A 204 -23.11 -12.23 0.68
N ARG A 205 -23.34 -11.56 -0.45
CA ARG A 205 -23.07 -12.06 -1.80
C ARG A 205 -21.61 -11.92 -2.16
N THR A 206 -20.96 -13.04 -2.49
CA THR A 206 -19.69 -13.03 -3.20
C THR A 206 -19.86 -12.35 -4.58
N GLY A 207 -18.87 -11.58 -5.00
CA GLY A 207 -18.87 -10.82 -6.24
C GLY A 207 -19.54 -9.45 -6.15
N ALA A 208 -20.23 -9.14 -5.04
CA ALA A 208 -20.91 -7.85 -4.89
C ALA A 208 -19.92 -6.70 -4.67
N GLU A 209 -20.27 -5.53 -5.16
CA GLU A 209 -19.64 -4.27 -4.78
C GLU A 209 -20.53 -3.59 -3.74
N LEU A 210 -19.89 -3.12 -2.66
CA LEU A 210 -20.51 -2.47 -1.52
C LEU A 210 -20.14 -0.99 -1.53
N GLU A 211 -21.13 -0.11 -1.47
CA GLU A 211 -20.89 1.28 -1.16
C GLU A 211 -20.49 1.41 0.32
N ILE A 212 -19.31 1.99 0.60
CA ILE A 212 -18.82 2.20 1.96
C ILE A 212 -19.36 3.53 2.50
N PRO A 213 -20.20 3.52 3.56
CA PRO A 213 -20.65 4.74 4.21
C PRO A 213 -19.51 5.41 4.99
N SER A 214 -19.54 6.74 5.08
CA SER A 214 -18.60 7.48 5.93
C SER A 214 -18.72 7.10 7.41
N ASP A 215 -17.64 7.27 8.19
CA ASP A 215 -17.65 7.04 9.64
C ASP A 215 -18.69 7.89 10.39
N GLU A 216 -19.00 9.10 9.90
CA GLU A 216 -20.08 9.92 10.47
C GLU A 216 -21.45 9.28 10.32
N VAL A 217 -21.72 8.56 9.22
CA VAL A 217 -22.97 7.84 8.99
C VAL A 217 -23.02 6.61 9.89
N ALA A 218 -21.92 5.85 9.98
CA ALA A 218 -21.81 4.72 10.90
C ALA A 218 -21.98 5.16 12.37
N ALA A 219 -21.43 6.30 12.76
CA ALA A 219 -21.52 6.82 14.13
C ALA A 219 -22.97 7.13 14.58
N ARG A 220 -23.90 7.32 13.64
CA ARG A 220 -25.33 7.54 13.95
C ARG A 220 -26.01 6.30 14.55
N TYR A 221 -25.45 5.11 14.34
CA TYR A 221 -25.99 3.89 14.94
C TYR A 221 -25.55 3.77 16.40
N ALA A 222 -26.52 3.72 17.30
CA ALA A 222 -26.27 3.31 18.67
C ALA A 222 -25.66 1.89 18.69
N PRO A 223 -24.64 1.60 19.53
CA PRO A 223 -24.00 0.28 19.57
C PRO A 223 -24.95 -0.89 19.78
N SER A 224 -25.98 -0.70 20.61
CA SER A 224 -27.03 -1.69 20.86
C SER A 224 -27.88 -1.97 19.61
N ARG A 225 -28.22 -0.92 18.86
CA ARG A 225 -29.00 -1.04 17.62
C ARG A 225 -28.20 -1.71 16.51
N ALA A 226 -26.94 -1.33 16.33
CA ALA A 226 -26.05 -1.97 15.36
C ALA A 226 -25.96 -3.49 15.60
N ARG A 227 -25.78 -3.91 16.86
CA ARG A 227 -25.75 -5.34 17.24
C ARG A 227 -27.08 -6.06 17.04
N SER A 228 -28.21 -5.36 17.14
CA SER A 228 -29.54 -5.93 16.90
C SER A 228 -29.78 -6.15 15.40
N ILE A 229 -29.38 -5.20 14.56
CA ILE A 229 -29.43 -5.33 13.10
C ILE A 229 -28.61 -6.55 12.65
N LEU A 230 -27.37 -6.68 13.11
CA LEU A 230 -26.46 -7.76 12.71
C LEU A 230 -26.89 -9.16 13.20
N ARG A 231 -27.73 -9.22 14.24
CA ARG A 231 -28.33 -10.48 14.69
C ARG A 231 -29.50 -10.95 13.84
N GLY A 232 -30.09 -10.06 13.04
CA GLY A 232 -31.30 -10.36 12.26
C GLY A 232 -32.58 -10.33 13.08
N ASP A 233 -32.61 -9.63 14.22
CA ASP A 233 -33.76 -9.54 15.13
C ASP A 233 -34.85 -8.54 14.63
N GLN A 234 -35.03 -8.38 13.31
CA GLN A 234 -35.99 -7.43 12.71
C GLN A 234 -37.36 -8.08 12.46
#